data_AF-A0A7K2FGF0-F1
#
_entry.id   AF-A0A7K2FGF0-F1
#
_cell.length_a   1.000
_cell.length_b   1.000
_cell.length_c   1.000
_cell.angle_alpha   90.00
_cell.angle_beta   90.00
_cell.angle_gamma   90.00
#
_symmetry.space_group_name_H-M   'P 1'
#
loop_
_entity.id
_entity.type
_entity.pdbx_description
1 polymer ?
#
loop_
_entity_poly.entity_id
_entity_poly.type
_entity_poly.pdbx_seq_one_letter_code
_entity_poly.pdbx_strand_id
1 'polypeptide(L)'
;MSAAPALLAVAHGTRDAEGVRTVRALLDEVRRTRPGLRVEVAWLGLVEPSVPRALAALPGPAVAVPLLLARGYHVRTDLPALLADAAPG
;
A
#
# COMPACT_ATOMS: atom_id res chain seq x y z
N MET A 1 -15.13 -1.44 -20.07
CA MET A 1 -15.15 -0.58 -18.86
C MET A 1 -13.84 -0.79 -18.14
N SER A 2 -13.05 0.27 -17.89
CA SER A 2 -11.85 0.13 -17.07
C SER A 2 -12.27 -0.20 -15.64
N ALA A 3 -11.67 -1.23 -15.04
CA ALA A 3 -11.92 -1.55 -13.65
C ALA A 3 -11.52 -0.36 -12.76
N ALA A 4 -12.29 -0.09 -11.71
CA ALA A 4 -11.94 0.94 -10.75
C ALA A 4 -10.54 0.63 -10.15
N PRO A 5 -9.67 1.64 -9.98
CA PRO A 5 -8.33 1.39 -9.47
C PRO A 5 -8.38 0.85 -8.05
N ALA A 6 -7.46 -0.06 -7.73
CA ALA A 6 -7.28 -0.56 -6.38
C ALA A 6 -6.67 0.53 -5.47
N LEU A 7 -7.01 0.52 -4.18
CA LEU A 7 -6.26 1.26 -3.18
C LEU A 7 -5.09 0.39 -2.72
N LEU A 8 -3.86 0.86 -2.95
CA LEU A 8 -2.65 0.23 -2.42
C LEU A 8 -2.15 1.05 -1.23
N ALA A 9 -2.41 0.56 -0.03
CA ALA A 9 -1.91 1.18 1.19
C ALA A 9 -0.42 0.87 1.36
N VAL A 10 0.43 1.90 1.39
CA VAL A 10 1.87 1.74 1.53
C VAL A 10 2.29 2.13 2.95
N ALA A 11 2.71 1.14 3.72
CA ALA A 11 3.16 1.31 5.11
C ALA A 11 4.66 1.00 5.24
N HIS A 12 5.32 1.57 6.25
CA HIS A 12 6.76 1.34 6.44
C HIS A 12 7.08 -0.14 6.78
N GLY A 13 6.21 -0.76 7.58
CA GLY A 13 6.45 -2.07 8.18
C GLY A 13 7.19 -1.94 9.51
N THR A 14 6.99 -2.92 10.38
CA THR A 14 7.63 -3.00 11.70
C THR A 14 7.82 -4.46 12.06
N ARG A 15 8.80 -4.75 12.92
CA ARG A 15 8.99 -6.09 13.51
C ARG A 15 7.98 -6.38 14.62
N ASP A 16 7.35 -5.35 15.16
CA ASP A 16 6.29 -5.50 16.14
C ASP A 16 5.01 -6.02 15.47
N ALA A 17 4.58 -7.21 15.90
CA ALA A 17 3.37 -7.84 15.41
C ALA A 17 2.11 -7.02 15.70
N GLU A 18 2.08 -6.23 16.78
CA GLU A 18 0.96 -5.35 17.08
C GLU A 18 0.83 -4.23 16.06
N GLY A 19 1.92 -3.55 15.72
CA GLY A 19 1.91 -2.56 14.64
C GLY A 19 1.41 -3.11 13.30
N VAL A 20 1.79 -4.33 12.93
CA VAL A 20 1.26 -5.00 11.71
C VAL A 20 -0.24 -5.26 11.82
N ARG A 21 -0.72 -5.73 12.98
CA ARG A 21 -2.16 -5.93 13.23
C ARG A 21 -2.95 -4.64 13.13
N THR A 22 -2.43 -3.54 13.67
CA THR A 22 -3.08 -2.23 13.64
C THR A 22 -3.30 -1.74 12.21
N VAL A 23 -2.29 -1.83 11.35
CA VAL A 23 -2.43 -1.47 9.93
C VAL A 23 -3.46 -2.34 9.23
N ARG A 24 -3.46 -3.66 9.48
CA ARG A 24 -4.44 -4.57 8.88
C ARG A 24 -5.87 -4.23 9.33
N ALA A 25 -6.07 -3.98 10.62
CA ALA A 25 -7.36 -3.60 11.18
C ALA A 25 -7.88 -2.28 10.57
N LEU A 26 -7.01 -1.29 10.36
CA LEU A 26 -7.37 -0.06 9.65
C LEU A 26 -7.86 -0.35 8.23
N LEU A 27 -7.18 -1.22 7.48
CA LEU A 27 -7.60 -1.57 6.12
C LEU A 27 -8.90 -2.37 6.08
N ASP A 28 -9.16 -3.20 7.09
CA ASP A 28 -10.43 -3.90 7.23
C ASP A 28 -11.59 -2.92 7.47
N GLU A 29 -11.36 -1.84 8.21
CA GLU A 29 -12.32 -0.74 8.36
C GLU A 29 -12.59 -0.03 7.02
N VAL A 30 -11.56 0.25 6.23
CA VAL A 30 -11.71 0.85 4.89
C VAL A 30 -12.53 -0.07 3.98
N ARG A 31 -12.25 -1.37 3.96
CA ARG A 31 -13.02 -2.35 3.18
C ARG A 31 -14.49 -2.37 3.60
N ARG A 32 -14.76 -2.32 4.90
CA ARG A 32 -16.12 -2.35 5.45
C ARG A 32 -16.91 -1.09 5.12
N THR A 33 -16.27 0.08 5.14
CA THR A 33 -16.90 1.36 4.82
C THR A 33 -17.03 1.64 3.33
N ARG A 34 -16.27 0.93 2.48
CA ARG A 34 -16.29 1.06 1.02
C ARG A 34 -16.48 -0.30 0.30
N PRO A 35 -17.67 -0.92 0.42
CA PRO A 35 -17.97 -2.14 -0.32
C PRO A 35 -17.73 -1.97 -1.82
N GLY A 36 -16.92 -2.84 -2.42
CA GLY A 36 -16.55 -2.79 -3.84
C GLY A 36 -15.20 -2.14 -4.14
N LEU A 37 -14.57 -1.46 -3.18
CA LEU A 37 -13.18 -1.01 -3.33
C LEU A 37 -12.22 -2.17 -3.06
N ARG A 38 -11.36 -2.49 -4.04
CA ARG A 38 -10.22 -3.38 -3.79
C ARG A 38 -9.18 -2.64 -2.96
N VAL A 39 -8.84 -3.19 -1.80
CA VAL A 39 -7.85 -2.61 -0.88
C VAL A 39 -6.74 -3.64 -0.67
N GLU A 40 -5.51 -3.28 -1.01
CA GLU A 40 -4.30 -4.08 -0.79
C GLU A 40 -3.31 -3.31 0.09
N VAL A 41 -2.38 -4.03 0.71
CA VAL A 41 -1.29 -3.46 1.51
C VAL A 41 0.05 -3.80 0.86
N ALA A 42 0.98 -2.85 0.91
CA ALA A 42 2.39 -3.05 0.62
C ALA A 42 3.25 -2.44 1.73
N TRP A 43 4.44 -3.00 1.88
CA TRP A 43 5.40 -2.59 2.90
C TRP A 43 6.72 -2.17 2.28
N LEU A 44 7.40 -1.21 2.91
CA LEU A 44 8.69 -0.69 2.43
C LEU A 44 9.90 -1.54 2.84
N GLY A 45 9.71 -2.65 3.56
CA GLY A 45 10.79 -3.63 3.73
C GLY A 45 10.58 -4.69 4.81
N LEU A 46 10.23 -4.30 6.05
CA LEU A 46 10.27 -5.22 7.20
C LEU A 46 9.21 -6.33 7.18
N VAL A 47 8.21 -6.21 6.32
CA VAL A 47 7.03 -7.06 6.26
C VAL A 47 6.71 -7.33 4.80
N GLU A 48 6.08 -8.45 4.48
CA GLU A 48 5.61 -8.77 3.14
C GLU A 48 4.07 -8.57 3.03
N PRO A 49 3.55 -8.24 1.84
CA PRO A 49 4.26 -8.09 0.57
C PRO A 49 5.00 -6.74 0.41
N SER A 50 6.16 -6.76 -0.25
CA SER A 50 6.84 -5.52 -0.69
C SER A 50 6.03 -4.74 -1.74
N VAL A 51 6.34 -3.46 -1.95
CA VAL A 51 5.65 -2.62 -2.96
C VAL A 51 5.68 -3.21 -4.38
N PRO A 52 6.84 -3.66 -4.93
CA PRO A 52 6.86 -4.27 -6.25
C PRO A 52 6.04 -5.56 -6.31
N ARG A 53 6.09 -6.38 -5.26
CA ARG A 53 5.35 -7.64 -5.18
C ARG A 53 3.84 -7.41 -5.14
N ALA A 54 3.39 -6.42 -4.37
CA ALA A 54 1.98 -6.08 -4.29
C ALA A 54 1.46 -5.50 -5.61
N LEU A 55 2.23 -4.62 -6.26
CA LEU A 55 1.86 -4.05 -7.56
C LEU A 55 1.76 -5.13 -8.65
N ALA A 56 2.72 -6.06 -8.71
CA ALA A 56 2.71 -7.14 -9.69
C ALA A 56 1.50 -8.09 -9.54
N ALA A 57 0.89 -8.15 -8.35
CA ALA A 57 -0.29 -8.97 -8.09
C ALA A 57 -1.62 -8.26 -8.40
N LEU A 58 -1.59 -6.96 -8.72
CA LEU A 58 -2.80 -6.20 -9.03
C LEU A 58 -3.23 -6.40 -10.49
N PRO A 59 -4.51 -6.68 -10.77
CA PRO A 59 -5.01 -6.95 -12.12
C PRO A 59 -5.24 -5.67 -12.95
N GLY A 60 -4.88 -4.50 -12.44
CA GLY A 60 -5.23 -3.21 -13.03
C GLY A 60 -4.61 -2.03 -12.28
N PRO A 61 -5.03 -0.80 -12.61
CA PRO A 61 -4.44 0.40 -12.04
C PRO A 61 -4.61 0.47 -10.51
N ALA A 62 -3.70 1.18 -9.85
CA ALA A 62 -3.69 1.36 -8.41
C ALA A 62 -3.45 2.81 -8.02
N VAL A 63 -4.08 3.23 -6.92
CA VAL A 63 -3.77 4.49 -6.24
C VAL A 63 -3.00 4.15 -4.97
N ALA A 64 -1.73 4.56 -4.92
CA ALA A 64 -0.88 4.40 -3.75
C ALA A 64 -1.26 5.41 -2.66
N VAL A 65 -1.59 4.92 -1.46
CA VAL A 65 -1.97 5.74 -0.29
C VAL A 65 -0.94 5.51 0.83
N PRO A 66 -0.07 6.50 1.12
CA PRO A 66 0.90 6.37 2.20
C PRO A 66 0.21 6.37 3.57
N LEU A 67 0.44 5.35 4.39
CA LEU A 67 -0.06 5.25 5.77
C LEU A 67 1.00 5.71 6.78
N LEU A 68 1.39 6.99 6.71
CA LEU A 68 2.54 7.51 7.45
C LEU A 68 2.10 8.72 8.29
N LEU A 69 2.19 8.57 9.62
CA LEU A 69 1.70 9.56 10.60
C LEU A 69 2.61 10.79 10.71
N ALA A 70 3.89 10.65 10.39
CA ALA A 70 4.84 11.75 10.32
C ALA A 70 5.27 11.99 8.87
N ARG A 71 5.41 13.27 8.48
CA ARG A 71 6.04 13.68 7.21
C ARG A 71 7.55 13.43 7.29
N GLY A 72 7.97 12.17 7.24
CA GLY A 72 9.36 11.83 7.00
C GLY A 72 9.74 12.20 5.56
N TYR A 73 10.93 12.75 5.35
CA TYR A 73 11.49 13.11 4.04
C TYR A 73 11.41 11.95 3.02
N HIS A 74 11.44 10.70 3.52
CA HIS A 74 11.31 9.46 2.76
C HIS A 74 9.98 9.29 1.99
N VAL A 75 8.87 9.84 2.48
CA VAL A 75 7.54 9.62 1.86
C VAL A 75 7.38 10.36 0.53
N ARG A 76 7.98 11.54 0.43
CA ARG A 76 7.84 12.41 -0.74
C ARG A 76 8.85 12.07 -1.84
N THR A 77 9.97 11.45 -1.49
CA THR A 77 11.07 11.18 -2.41
C THR A 77 11.18 9.71 -2.76
N ASP A 78 11.15 8.82 -1.76
CA ASP A 78 11.44 7.40 -1.97
C ASP A 78 10.23 6.67 -2.53
N LEU A 79 9.01 7.05 -2.11
CA LEU A 79 7.81 6.39 -2.61
C LEU A 79 7.59 6.62 -4.11
N PRO A 80 7.68 7.85 -4.66
CA PRO A 80 7.60 8.04 -6.10
C PRO A 80 8.67 7.26 -6.87
N ALA A 81 9.92 7.19 -6.37
CA ALA A 81 10.99 6.42 -6.99
C ALA A 81 10.67 4.91 -6.99
N LEU A 82 10.28 4.35 -5.84
CA LEU A 82 9.88 2.95 -5.69
C LEU A 82 8.68 2.57 -6.56
N LEU A 83 7.72 3.50 -6.74
CA LEU A 83 6.58 3.29 -7.62
C LEU A 83 6.99 3.36 -9.10
N ALA A 84 7.90 4.26 -9.47
CA ALA A 84 8.42 4.37 -10.83
C ALA A 84 9.21 3.12 -11.24
N ASP A 85 10.04 2.60 -10.33
CA ASP A 85 10.81 1.36 -10.55
C ASP A 85 9.90 0.12 -10.67
N ALA A 86 8.71 0.16 -10.06
CA ALA A 86 7.76 -0.96 -10.06
C ALA A 86 6.67 -0.84 -11.13
N ALA A 87 6.50 0.31 -11.77
CA ALA A 87 5.54 0.50 -12.84
C ALA A 87 6.06 -0.19 -14.12
N PRO A 88 5.28 -1.07 -14.77
CA PRO A 88 5.62 -1.49 -16.12
C PRO A 88 5.57 -0.27 -17.04
N GLY A 89 6.57 -0.13 -17.91
CA GLY A 89 6.64 0.92 -18.93
C GLY A 89 5.51 0.86 -19.95
#